data_AF-A0A165KDB4-F1
#
_entry.id   AF-A0A165KDB4-F1
#
_cell.length_a   1.000
_cell.length_b   1.000
_cell.length_c   1.000
_cell.angle_alpha   90.00
_cell.angle_beta   90.00
_cell.angle_gamma   90.00
#
_symmetry.space_group_name_H-M   'P 1'
#
loop_
_entity.id
_entity.type
_entity.pdbx_description
1 polymer ?
#
loop_
_entity_poly.entity_id
_entity_poly.type
_entity_poly.pdbx_seq_one_letter_code
_entity_poly.pdbx_strand_id
1 'polypeptide(L)'
;MPSGTQDHDARVLAGYKATISNPNTSEDAKEHARQVLAEHENEAESKANASDVKHQHRVVGGYKAAMHNPNVSEPAKHNANDMVAPVGAFKATLGNPNASDQAKDHAKEVLEDVADTATTGTEADMRGAQETRAIAGWKSTLANPHMSHEAKAHARAELKARGIEA
;
A
#
# COMPACT_ATOMS: atom_id res chain seq x y z
N MET A 1 -2.14 9.49 -18.39
CA MET A 1 -1.48 10.41 -19.32
C MET A 1 -0.09 10.67 -18.75
N PRO A 2 1.01 10.18 -19.36
CA PRO A 2 2.34 10.60 -18.94
C PRO A 2 2.45 12.11 -19.10
N SER A 3 2.90 12.80 -18.06
CA SER A 3 3.13 14.24 -18.09
C SER A 3 4.23 14.52 -19.10
N GLY A 4 4.00 15.44 -20.06
CA GLY A 4 4.97 15.75 -21.12
C GLY A 4 6.36 16.20 -20.61
N THR A 5 6.47 16.55 -19.34
CA THR A 5 7.73 16.82 -18.64
C THR A 5 8.55 15.54 -18.40
N GLN A 6 7.92 14.42 -18.04
CA GLN A 6 8.64 13.16 -17.79
C GLN A 6 9.24 12.56 -19.06
N ASP A 7 8.54 12.69 -20.19
CA ASP A 7 9.06 12.24 -21.49
C ASP A 7 10.23 13.13 -21.97
N HIS A 8 10.21 14.42 -21.61
CA HIS A 8 11.32 15.33 -21.90
C HIS A 8 12.55 14.96 -21.08
N ASP A 9 12.40 14.79 -19.77
CA ASP A 9 13.50 14.43 -18.86
C ASP A 9 14.12 13.07 -19.24
N ALA A 10 13.30 12.07 -19.58
CA ALA A 10 13.77 10.77 -20.03
C ALA A 10 14.63 10.85 -21.31
N ARG A 11 14.24 11.71 -22.27
CA ARG A 11 15.00 11.93 -23.51
C ARG A 11 16.32 12.67 -23.24
N VAL A 12 16.31 13.64 -22.33
CA VAL A 12 17.51 14.39 -21.92
C VAL A 12 18.51 13.46 -21.24
N LEU A 13 18.08 12.63 -20.29
CA LEU A 13 18.93 11.64 -19.61
C LEU A 13 19.48 10.58 -20.58
N ALA A 14 18.67 10.14 -21.55
CA ALA A 14 19.13 9.24 -22.60
C ALA A 14 20.23 9.90 -23.47
N GLY A 15 20.12 11.20 -23.74
CA GLY A 15 21.16 11.99 -24.42
C GLY A 15 22.47 12.01 -23.65
N TYR A 16 22.45 12.29 -22.35
CA TYR A 16 23.65 12.28 -21.50
C TYR A 16 24.30 10.88 -21.42
N LYS A 17 23.49 9.80 -21.36
CA LYS A 17 24.01 8.43 -21.45
C LYS A 17 24.69 8.16 -22.79
N ALA A 18 24.15 8.68 -23.90
CA ALA A 18 24.78 8.57 -25.21
C ALA A 18 26.10 9.35 -25.28
N THR A 19 26.19 10.53 -24.65
CA THR A 19 27.44 11.30 -24.55
C THR A 19 28.54 10.50 -23.86
N ILE A 20 28.24 9.80 -22.77
CA ILE A 20 29.22 8.97 -22.05
C ILE A 20 29.73 7.81 -22.92
N SER A 21 28.85 7.18 -23.70
CA SER A 21 29.18 6.03 -24.55
C SER A 21 29.92 6.41 -25.84
N ASN A 22 29.80 7.66 -26.29
CA ASN A 22 30.40 8.10 -27.54
C ASN A 22 31.93 8.32 -27.39
N PRO A 23 32.78 7.56 -28.11
CA PRO A 23 34.24 7.69 -28.02
C PRO A 23 34.76 9.03 -28.53
N ASN A 24 34.01 9.76 -29.34
CA ASN A 24 34.40 11.05 -29.93
C ASN A 24 34.05 12.26 -29.04
N THR A 25 33.57 12.03 -27.81
CA THR A 25 33.28 13.11 -26.86
C THR A 25 34.47 13.37 -25.94
N SER A 26 34.65 14.63 -25.53
CA SER A 26 35.70 15.02 -24.58
C SER A 26 35.44 14.45 -23.19
N GLU A 27 36.50 14.23 -22.41
CA GLU A 27 36.37 13.72 -21.05
C GLU A 27 35.58 14.68 -20.14
N ASP A 28 35.80 15.99 -20.26
CA ASP A 28 35.03 17.01 -19.52
C ASP A 28 33.51 16.89 -19.79
N ALA A 29 33.12 16.62 -21.05
CA ALA A 29 31.72 16.46 -21.40
C ALA A 29 31.13 15.16 -20.83
N LYS A 30 31.92 14.09 -20.75
CA LYS A 30 31.50 12.83 -20.11
C LYS A 30 31.40 12.98 -18.60
N GLU A 31 32.29 13.72 -17.96
CA GLU A 31 32.26 13.99 -16.53
C GLU A 31 31.01 14.80 -16.16
N HIS A 32 30.72 15.88 -16.88
CA HIS A 32 29.49 16.65 -16.70
C HIS A 32 28.23 15.78 -16.93
N ALA A 33 28.23 14.94 -17.97
CA ALA A 33 27.12 14.02 -18.20
C ALA A 33 26.92 13.02 -17.05
N ARG A 34 28.00 12.52 -16.44
CA ARG A 34 27.92 11.66 -15.25
C ARG A 34 27.34 12.39 -14.05
N GLN A 35 27.76 13.64 -13.81
CA GLN A 35 27.27 14.44 -12.70
C GLN A 35 25.75 14.70 -12.82
N VAL A 36 25.27 15.11 -13.99
CA VAL A 36 23.84 15.38 -14.23
C VAL A 36 22.99 14.11 -14.04
N LEU A 37 23.48 12.95 -14.49
CA LEU A 37 22.78 11.68 -14.28
C LEU A 37 22.67 11.33 -12.79
N ALA A 38 23.76 11.52 -12.02
CA ALA A 38 23.78 11.24 -10.59
C ALA A 38 22.88 12.19 -9.78
N GLU A 39 22.86 13.49 -10.10
CA GLU A 39 21.97 14.47 -9.46
C GLU A 39 20.50 14.12 -9.71
N HIS A 40 20.14 13.76 -10.95
CA HIS A 40 18.77 13.38 -11.28
C HIS A 40 18.33 12.08 -10.60
N GLU A 41 19.23 11.11 -10.42
CA GLU A 41 18.94 9.86 -9.72
C GLU A 41 18.66 10.13 -8.23
N ASN A 42 19.48 10.95 -7.56
CA ASN A 42 19.25 11.41 -6.19
C ASN A 42 17.94 12.19 -6.03
N GLU A 43 17.58 13.05 -6.99
CA GLU A 43 16.31 13.76 -6.96
C GLU A 43 15.10 12.83 -7.13
N ALA A 44 15.22 11.84 -8.00
CA ALA A 44 14.16 10.85 -8.21
C ALA A 44 13.94 10.02 -6.93
N GLU A 45 15.02 9.57 -6.29
CA GLU A 45 14.97 8.89 -4.98
C GLU A 45 14.33 9.80 -3.91
N SER A 46 14.74 11.06 -3.83
CA SER A 46 14.19 12.02 -2.86
C SER A 46 12.68 12.25 -3.05
N LYS A 47 12.22 12.33 -4.31
CA LYS A 47 10.79 12.48 -4.63
C LYS A 47 10.00 11.21 -4.34
N ALA A 48 10.56 10.03 -4.63
CA ALA A 48 9.95 8.74 -4.32
C ALA A 48 9.78 8.56 -2.80
N ASN A 49 10.84 8.81 -2.02
CA ASN A 49 10.78 8.80 -0.55
C ASN A 49 9.74 9.79 -0.02
N ALA A 50 9.65 11.00 -0.59
CA ALA A 50 8.65 12.00 -0.19
C ALA A 50 7.21 11.58 -0.52
N SER A 51 6.98 10.85 -1.62
CA SER A 51 5.67 10.28 -1.93
C SER A 51 5.29 9.15 -0.99
N ASP A 52 6.23 8.29 -0.62
CA ASP A 52 5.99 7.19 0.33
C ASP A 52 5.65 7.71 1.72
N VAL A 53 6.38 8.72 2.21
CA VAL A 53 6.07 9.36 3.50
C VAL A 53 4.67 9.99 3.50
N LYS A 54 4.25 10.61 2.39
CA LYS A 54 2.88 11.16 2.25
C LYS A 54 1.83 10.05 2.21
N HIS A 55 2.12 8.94 1.54
CA HIS A 55 1.23 7.78 1.49
C HIS A 55 1.03 7.19 2.89
N GLN A 56 2.12 6.92 3.61
CA GLN A 56 2.10 6.43 4.98
C GLN A 56 1.32 7.36 5.93
N HIS A 57 1.49 8.69 5.80
CA HIS A 57 0.71 9.65 6.59
C HIS A 57 -0.81 9.51 6.36
N ARG A 58 -1.23 9.34 5.11
CA ARG A 58 -2.64 9.15 4.76
C ARG A 58 -3.18 7.82 5.30
N VAL A 59 -2.40 6.75 5.20
CA VAL A 59 -2.76 5.42 5.73
C VAL A 59 -2.97 5.48 7.24
N VAL A 60 -2.01 6.04 7.98
CA VAL A 60 -2.12 6.24 9.44
C VAL A 60 -3.33 7.11 9.80
N GLY A 61 -3.58 8.16 9.03
CA GLY A 61 -4.77 9.00 9.18
C GLY A 61 -6.08 8.22 9.01
N GLY A 62 -6.13 7.31 8.03
CA GLY A 62 -7.27 6.42 7.78
C GLY A 62 -7.53 5.45 8.93
N TYR A 63 -6.49 4.79 9.46
CA TYR A 63 -6.63 3.91 10.62
C TYR A 63 -7.05 4.67 11.88
N LYS A 64 -6.50 5.86 12.12
CA LYS A 64 -6.93 6.72 13.23
C LYS A 64 -8.40 7.14 13.09
N ALA A 65 -8.87 7.41 11.88
CA ALA A 65 -10.28 7.69 11.63
C ALA A 65 -11.17 6.45 11.89
N ALA A 66 -10.70 5.25 11.53
CA ALA A 66 -11.42 4.00 11.76
C ALA A 66 -11.66 3.72 13.26
N MET A 67 -10.71 4.05 14.13
CA MET A 67 -10.87 3.92 15.60
C MET A 67 -12.02 4.75 16.16
N HIS A 68 -12.20 5.96 15.66
CA HIS A 68 -13.20 6.90 16.16
C HIS A 68 -14.55 6.77 15.45
N ASN A 69 -14.62 5.95 14.40
CA ASN A 69 -15.84 5.74 13.65
C ASN A 69 -16.76 4.74 14.39
N PRO A 70 -17.98 5.16 14.82
CA PRO A 70 -18.92 4.28 15.50
C PRO A 70 -19.48 3.16 14.60
N ASN A 71 -19.37 3.30 13.27
CA ASN A 71 -19.84 2.32 12.29
C ASN A 71 -18.79 1.26 11.92
N VAL A 72 -17.61 1.28 12.56
CA VAL A 72 -16.55 0.28 12.35
C VAL A 72 -16.64 -0.80 13.43
N SER A 73 -16.41 -2.05 13.04
CA SER A 73 -16.46 -3.19 13.96
C SER A 73 -15.29 -3.15 14.96
N GLU A 74 -15.52 -3.66 16.17
CA GLU A 74 -14.47 -3.79 17.20
C GLU A 74 -13.17 -4.49 16.72
N PRO A 75 -13.22 -5.63 15.99
CA PRO A 75 -12.00 -6.24 15.44
C PRO A 75 -11.26 -5.31 14.45
N ALA A 76 -11.99 -4.53 13.65
CA ALA A 76 -11.36 -3.58 12.73
C ALA A 76 -10.72 -2.38 13.46
N LYS A 77 -11.28 -1.96 14.61
CA LYS A 77 -10.65 -0.94 15.48
C LYS A 77 -9.39 -1.47 16.15
N HIS A 78 -9.37 -2.74 16.55
CA HIS A 78 -8.18 -3.38 17.12
C HIS A 78 -7.04 -3.43 16.11
N ASN A 79 -7.31 -3.91 14.90
CA ASN A 79 -6.35 -3.90 13.80
C ASN A 79 -5.85 -2.48 13.48
N ALA A 80 -6.74 -1.49 13.50
CA ALA A 80 -6.34 -0.09 13.35
C ALA A 80 -5.39 0.40 14.46
N ASN A 81 -5.48 -0.16 15.67
CA ASN A 81 -4.56 0.14 16.77
C ASN A 81 -3.19 -0.48 16.57
N ASP A 82 -3.18 -1.74 16.17
CA ASP A 82 -1.95 -2.47 15.90
C ASP A 82 -1.17 -1.86 14.75
N MET A 83 -1.85 -1.22 13.78
CA MET A 83 -1.22 -0.52 12.67
C MET A 83 -0.73 0.90 13.02
N VAL A 84 -1.42 1.64 13.89
CA VAL A 84 -1.08 3.04 14.22
C VAL A 84 -0.02 3.15 15.32
N ALA A 85 -0.02 2.24 16.29
CA ALA A 85 0.91 2.25 17.42
C ALA A 85 2.41 2.13 17.02
N PRO A 86 2.83 1.14 16.19
CA PRO A 86 4.23 1.02 15.77
C PRO A 86 4.64 2.18 14.87
N VAL A 87 3.81 2.58 13.90
CA VAL A 87 4.14 3.68 12.98
C VAL A 87 4.33 5.01 13.72
N GLY A 88 3.55 5.26 14.78
CA GLY A 88 3.73 6.42 15.65
C GLY A 88 5.05 6.41 16.44
N ALA A 89 5.44 5.25 16.99
CA ALA A 89 6.68 5.08 17.75
C ALA A 89 7.92 5.19 16.84
N PHE A 90 7.91 4.55 15.68
CA PHE A 90 9.01 4.58 14.72
C PHE A 90 9.16 5.94 14.03
N LYS A 91 8.06 6.66 13.79
CA LYS A 91 8.15 8.06 13.30
C LYS A 91 8.81 9.00 14.32
N ALA A 92 8.59 8.75 15.62
CA ALA A 92 9.25 9.51 16.68
C ALA A 92 10.75 9.20 16.79
N THR A 93 11.18 7.96 16.51
CA THR A 93 12.61 7.60 16.47
C THR A 93 13.32 8.20 15.26
N LEU A 94 12.67 8.21 14.08
CA LEU A 94 13.23 8.82 12.86
C LEU A 94 13.41 10.34 12.96
N GLY A 95 12.52 11.03 13.69
CA GLY A 95 12.60 12.48 13.92
C GLY A 95 13.53 12.89 15.06
N ASN A 96 14.08 11.95 15.83
CA ASN A 96 14.95 12.24 16.95
C ASN A 96 16.42 12.38 16.49
N PRO A 97 17.04 13.57 16.58
CA PRO A 97 18.43 13.76 16.17
C PRO A 97 19.44 12.97 17.03
N ASN A 98 19.04 12.56 18.24
CA ASN A 98 19.85 11.72 19.13
C ASN A 98 19.57 10.21 18.97
N ALA A 99 18.68 9.80 18.07
CA ALA A 99 18.50 8.38 17.78
C ALA A 99 19.67 7.86 16.94
N SER A 100 20.19 6.68 17.28
CA SER A 100 21.26 6.03 16.55
C SER A 100 20.82 5.64 15.15
N ASP A 101 21.76 5.60 14.20
CA ASP A 101 21.47 5.24 12.82
C ASP A 101 20.92 3.81 12.71
N GLN A 102 21.41 2.88 13.53
CA GLN A 102 20.84 1.53 13.67
C GLN A 102 19.37 1.52 14.12
N ALA A 103 18.97 2.45 15.00
CA ALA A 103 17.58 2.56 15.44
C ALA A 103 16.68 3.17 14.36
N LYS A 104 17.23 4.01 13.47
CA LYS A 104 16.54 4.57 12.32
C LYS A 104 16.38 3.54 11.21
N ASP A 105 17.42 2.74 10.95
CA ASP A 105 17.38 1.66 9.96
C ASP A 105 16.38 0.57 10.37
N HIS A 106 16.41 0.12 11.62
CA HIS A 106 15.42 -0.82 12.14
C HIS A 106 13.99 -0.23 12.15
N ALA A 107 13.85 1.07 12.43
CA ALA A 107 12.57 1.75 12.34
C ALA A 107 12.04 1.80 10.89
N LYS A 108 12.93 1.90 9.92
CA LYS A 108 12.62 1.90 8.49
C LYS A 108 12.21 0.50 8.01
N GLU A 109 12.97 -0.53 8.39
CA GLU A 109 12.68 -1.94 8.07
C GLU A 109 11.32 -2.39 8.61
N VAL A 110 11.01 -2.07 9.87
CA VAL A 110 9.70 -2.41 10.46
C VAL A 110 8.55 -1.63 9.81
N LEU A 111 8.79 -0.41 9.32
CA LEU A 111 7.78 0.35 8.58
C LEU A 111 7.50 -0.25 7.20
N GLU A 112 8.52 -0.84 6.57
CA GLU A 112 8.43 -1.50 5.26
C GLU A 112 7.63 -2.81 5.37
N ASP A 113 7.89 -3.63 6.39
CA ASP A 113 7.10 -4.83 6.70
C ASP A 113 5.62 -4.50 7.00
N VAL A 114 5.35 -3.42 7.76
CA VAL A 114 3.98 -2.98 8.03
C VAL A 114 3.28 -2.48 6.76
N ALA A 115 4.02 -1.94 5.78
CA ALA A 115 3.45 -1.53 4.49
C ALA A 115 3.08 -2.75 3.61
N ASP A 116 3.86 -3.84 3.67
CA ASP A 116 3.54 -5.09 2.95
C ASP A 116 2.35 -5.85 3.58
N THR A 117 2.20 -5.79 4.91
CA THR A 117 1.00 -6.32 5.59
C THR A 117 -0.28 -5.52 5.30
N ALA A 118 -0.17 -4.24 4.92
CA ALA A 118 -1.31 -3.45 4.46
C ALA A 118 -1.81 -3.88 3.05
N THR A 119 -0.92 -4.45 2.23
CA THR A 119 -1.26 -5.02 0.91
C THR A 119 -1.79 -6.46 1.05
N THR A 120 -1.31 -7.18 2.05
CA THR A 120 -1.76 -8.53 2.41
C THR A 120 -2.70 -8.47 3.61
N GLY A 121 -3.92 -7.93 3.40
CA GLY A 121 -5.00 -8.06 4.37
C GLY A 121 -5.08 -9.52 4.82
N THR A 122 -4.83 -9.76 6.11
CA THR A 122 -4.69 -11.09 6.71
C THR A 122 -5.78 -12.03 6.19
N GLU A 123 -5.39 -13.13 5.54
CA GLU A 123 -6.30 -14.07 4.88
C GLU A 123 -7.42 -14.60 5.80
N ALA A 124 -7.19 -14.58 7.11
CA ALA A 124 -8.18 -14.90 8.13
C ALA A 124 -9.36 -13.90 8.19
N ASP A 125 -9.09 -12.59 8.08
CA ASP A 125 -10.12 -11.55 8.06
C ASP A 125 -10.88 -11.51 6.73
N MET A 126 -10.19 -11.81 5.61
CA MET A 126 -10.83 -11.95 4.31
C MET A 126 -11.80 -13.14 4.25
N ARG A 127 -11.49 -14.28 4.88
CA ARG A 127 -12.41 -15.43 4.95
C ARG A 127 -13.69 -15.07 5.71
N GLY A 128 -13.59 -14.42 6.88
CA GLY A 128 -14.77 -14.00 7.64
C GLY A 128 -15.67 -13.00 6.89
N ALA A 129 -15.06 -12.03 6.20
CA ALA A 129 -15.79 -11.06 5.39
C ALA A 129 -16.42 -11.68 4.13
N GLN A 130 -15.73 -12.61 3.47
CA GLN A 130 -16.27 -13.34 2.32
C GLN A 130 -17.39 -14.29 2.70
N GLU A 131 -17.28 -14.98 3.85
CA GLU A 131 -18.31 -15.87 4.37
C GLU A 131 -19.58 -15.11 4.74
N THR A 132 -19.46 -13.99 5.46
CA THR A 132 -20.63 -13.16 5.82
C THR A 132 -21.33 -12.59 4.58
N ARG A 133 -20.58 -12.15 3.57
CA ARG A 133 -21.14 -11.70 2.28
C ARG A 133 -21.80 -12.84 1.51
N ALA A 134 -21.19 -14.03 1.49
CA ALA A 134 -21.76 -15.21 0.84
C ALA A 134 -23.08 -15.63 1.52
N ILE A 135 -23.12 -15.68 2.85
CA ILE A 135 -24.32 -15.98 3.64
C ILE A 135 -25.44 -14.97 3.33
N ALA A 136 -25.12 -13.67 3.26
CA ALA A 136 -26.10 -12.63 2.89
C ALA A 136 -26.63 -12.81 1.46
N GLY A 137 -25.77 -13.21 0.52
CA GLY A 137 -26.15 -13.56 -0.85
C GLY A 137 -27.11 -14.74 -0.90
N TRP A 138 -26.78 -15.84 -0.21
CA TRP A 138 -27.64 -17.03 -0.13
C TRP A 138 -28.98 -16.77 0.58
N LYS A 139 -29.02 -15.90 1.60
CA LYS A 139 -30.29 -15.48 2.21
C LYS A 139 -31.14 -14.63 1.25
N SER A 140 -30.50 -13.78 0.45
CA SER A 140 -31.19 -12.97 -0.56
C SER A 140 -31.78 -13.81 -1.70
N THR A 141 -31.10 -14.88 -2.12
CA THR A 141 -31.64 -15.78 -3.15
C THR A 141 -32.89 -16.54 -2.67
N LEU A 142 -32.99 -16.83 -1.37
CA LEU A 142 -34.19 -17.43 -0.76
C LEU A 142 -35.36 -16.44 -0.68
N ALA A 143 -35.08 -15.18 -0.35
CA ALA A 143 -36.08 -14.13 -0.27
C ALA A 143 -36.63 -13.70 -1.64
N ASN A 144 -35.86 -13.87 -2.72
CA ASN A 144 -36.28 -13.44 -4.05
C ASN A 144 -37.38 -14.35 -4.64
N PRO A 145 -38.61 -13.85 -4.89
CA PRO A 145 -39.71 -14.65 -5.42
C PRO A 145 -39.45 -15.14 -6.85
N HIS A 146 -38.58 -14.48 -7.62
CA HIS A 146 -38.27 -14.82 -9.01
C HIS A 146 -37.09 -15.80 -9.18
N MET A 147 -36.47 -16.25 -8.08
CA MET A 147 -35.41 -17.25 -8.16
C MET A 147 -35.96 -18.66 -8.37
N SER A 148 -35.23 -19.46 -9.16
CA SER A 148 -35.60 -20.84 -9.47
C SER A 148 -35.60 -21.73 -8.23
N HIS A 149 -36.43 -22.77 -8.25
CA HIS A 149 -36.51 -23.73 -7.15
C HIS A 149 -35.16 -24.43 -6.89
N GLU A 150 -34.40 -24.73 -7.95
CA GLU A 150 -33.06 -25.33 -7.83
C GLU A 150 -32.06 -24.38 -7.16
N ALA A 151 -32.07 -23.09 -7.52
CA ALA A 151 -31.19 -22.09 -6.90
C ALA A 151 -31.52 -21.89 -5.41
N LYS A 152 -32.81 -21.93 -5.04
CA LYS A 152 -33.24 -21.86 -3.63
C LYS A 152 -32.90 -23.13 -2.85
N ALA A 153 -33.01 -24.30 -3.46
CA ALA A 153 -32.60 -25.56 -2.84
C ALA A 153 -31.09 -25.57 -2.56
N HIS A 154 -30.28 -25.13 -3.53
CA HIS A 154 -28.84 -24.99 -3.38
C HIS A 154 -28.46 -23.99 -2.27
N ALA A 155 -29.10 -22.81 -2.25
CA ALA A 155 -28.87 -21.81 -1.21
C ALA A 155 -29.21 -22.32 0.20
N ARG A 156 -30.29 -23.09 0.36
CA ARG A 156 -30.65 -23.74 1.64
C ARG A 156 -29.61 -24.80 2.06
N ALA A 157 -29.15 -25.61 1.12
CA ALA A 157 -28.14 -26.63 1.41
C ALA A 157 -26.82 -26.00 1.89
N GLU A 158 -26.38 -24.93 1.23
CA GLU A 158 -25.18 -24.17 1.61
C GLU A 158 -25.31 -23.50 2.99
N LEU A 159 -26.46 -22.89 3.30
CA LEU A 159 -26.69 -22.30 4.62
C LEU A 159 -26.73 -23.37 5.73
N LYS A 160 -27.38 -24.51 5.46
CA LYS A 160 -27.46 -25.64 6.39
C LYS A 160 -26.11 -26.31 6.63
N ALA A 161 -25.28 -26.48 5.60
CA ALA A 161 -23.92 -27.01 5.72
C ALA A 161 -23.04 -26.13 6.63
N ARG A 162 -23.35 -24.83 6.70
CA ARG A 162 -22.69 -23.84 7.55
C ARG A 162 -23.34 -23.70 8.94
N GLY A 163 -24.32 -24.53 9.26
CA GLY A 163 -25.04 -24.52 10.56
C GLY A 163 -25.99 -23.33 10.73
N ILE A 164 -26.34 -22.64 9.65
CA ILE A 164 -27.24 -21.49 9.66
C ILE A 164 -28.61 -21.97 9.18
N GLU A 165 -29.57 -22.07 10.09
CA GLU A 165 -30.97 -22.34 9.69
C GLU A 165 -31.53 -21.14 8.92
N ALA A 166 -32.20 -21.44 7.79
CA ALA A 166 -32.68 -20.50 6.80
C ALA A 166 -34.17 -20.69 6.52
#